data_AF-A0A9E5S7G8-F1
#
_entry.id   AF-A0A9E5S7G8-F1
#
_cell.length_a   1.000
_cell.length_b   1.000
_cell.length_c   1.000
_cell.angle_alpha   90.00
_cell.angle_beta   90.00
_cell.angle_gamma   90.00
#
_symmetry.space_group_name_H-M   'P 1'
#
loop_
_entity.id
_entity.type
_entity.pdbx_description
1 polymer ?
#
loop_
_entity_poly.entity_id
_entity_poly.type
_entity_poly.pdbx_seq_one_letter_code
_entity_poly.pdbx_strand_id
1 'polypeptide(L)'
;MSNNFFAMVHRMRYINRWGLMRNTEPENISEHSLQVAIIAHALAVLRRRLDDGRPPVDEGQAVLFALYHDASEILTGDLPTPVKYFNPTIREAYQAVESVAARKLLAMLPEDLAPGWEP
;
A
#
# COMPACT_ATOMS: atom_id res chain seq x y z
N MET A 1 12.88 -21.69 1.45
CA MET A 1 12.73 -20.23 1.32
C MET A 1 12.39 -19.67 2.69
N SER A 2 12.87 -18.48 3.06
CA SER A 2 12.51 -17.89 4.35
C SER A 2 11.13 -17.23 4.24
N ASN A 3 10.12 -17.85 4.86
CA ASN A 3 8.73 -17.40 4.91
C ASN A 3 8.59 -16.16 5.82
N ASN A 4 9.18 -15.05 5.38
CA ASN A 4 9.35 -13.85 6.19
C ASN A 4 8.41 -12.70 5.76
N PHE A 5 7.43 -12.95 4.87
CA PHE A 5 6.50 -11.93 4.37
C PHE A 5 5.87 -11.12 5.51
N PHE A 6 5.22 -11.76 6.48
CA PHE A 6 4.58 -11.07 7.60
C PHE A 6 5.57 -10.34 8.49
N ALA A 7 6.79 -10.88 8.64
CA ALA A 7 7.85 -10.19 9.37
C ALA A 7 8.28 -8.91 8.65
N MET A 8 8.31 -8.93 7.31
CA MET A 8 8.56 -7.75 6.49
C MET A 8 7.42 -6.75 6.57
N VAL A 9 6.16 -7.16 6.35
CA VAL A 9 4.97 -6.30 6.47
C VAL A 9 4.92 -5.58 7.82
N HIS A 10 5.24 -6.29 8.90
CA HIS A 10 5.30 -5.69 10.24
C HIS A 10 6.27 -4.48 10.30
N ARG A 11 7.31 -4.42 9.46
CA ARG A 11 8.28 -3.31 9.40
C ARG A 11 7.72 -2.02 8.80
N MET A 12 6.51 -2.00 8.26
CA MET A 12 5.83 -0.75 7.82
C MET A 12 5.84 0.31 8.93
N ARG A 13 5.75 -0.09 10.20
CA ARG A 13 5.83 0.81 11.37
C ARG A 13 7.15 1.59 11.48
N TYR A 14 8.20 1.15 10.80
CA TYR A 14 9.52 1.77 10.84
C TYR A 14 9.76 2.73 9.67
N ILE A 15 8.85 2.79 8.70
CA ILE A 15 8.94 3.72 7.58
C ILE A 15 8.06 4.92 7.91
N ASN A 16 8.70 6.06 8.16
CA ASN A 16 8.01 7.31 8.44
C ASN A 16 7.66 8.02 7.13
N ARG A 17 6.52 8.71 7.14
CA ARG A 17 6.05 9.57 6.06
C ARG A 17 6.44 11.02 6.31
N TRP A 18 6.26 11.87 5.30
CA TRP A 18 6.48 13.32 5.40
C TRP A 18 7.94 13.70 5.70
N GLY A 19 8.91 12.92 5.18
CA GLY A 19 10.34 13.08 5.48
C GLY A 19 10.98 14.41 5.08
N LEU A 20 10.30 15.24 4.28
CA LEU A 20 10.77 16.56 3.86
C LEU A 20 10.20 17.71 4.70
N MET A 21 9.42 17.42 5.73
CA MET A 21 8.73 18.42 6.56
C MET A 21 8.95 18.16 8.05
N ARG A 22 8.85 19.21 8.86
CA ARG A 22 8.79 19.05 10.33
C ARG A 22 7.39 18.59 10.71
N ASN A 23 7.30 17.44 11.36
CA ASN A 23 6.04 16.89 11.84
C ASN A 23 5.81 17.27 13.31
N THR A 24 4.59 17.72 13.64
CA THR A 24 4.15 17.86 15.04
C THR A 24 3.86 16.49 15.64
N GLU A 25 3.25 15.61 14.84
CA GLU A 25 3.03 14.20 15.13
C GLU A 25 3.59 13.38 13.96
N PRO A 26 4.63 12.56 14.17
CA PRO A 26 5.13 11.67 13.12
C PRO A 26 4.08 10.62 12.74
N GLU A 27 3.98 10.33 11.44
CA GLU A 27 3.13 9.27 10.89
C GLU A 27 4.01 8.19 10.24
N ASN A 28 3.75 6.92 10.51
CA ASN A 28 4.36 5.80 9.79
C ASN A 28 3.37 5.10 8.84
N ILE A 29 3.90 4.26 7.95
CA ILE A 29 3.09 3.57 6.93
C ILE A 29 2.03 2.64 7.55
N SER A 30 2.29 2.02 8.70
CA SER A 30 1.27 1.18 9.37
C SER A 30 0.06 2.00 9.83
N GLU A 31 0.29 3.17 10.43
CA GLU A 31 -0.78 4.08 10.84
C GLU A 31 -1.55 4.61 9.64
N HIS A 32 -0.82 5.04 8.61
CA HIS A 32 -1.39 5.53 7.36
C HIS A 32 -2.29 4.49 6.71
N SER A 33 -1.78 3.26 6.54
CA SER A 33 -2.52 2.18 5.88
C SER A 33 -3.79 1.81 6.62
N LEU A 34 -3.77 1.83 7.97
CA LEU A 34 -4.97 1.63 8.77
C LEU A 34 -6.01 2.73 8.53
N GLN A 35 -5.60 4.01 8.53
CA GLN A 35 -6.50 5.13 8.27
C GLN A 35 -7.10 5.05 6.85
N VAL A 36 -6.28 4.74 5.85
CA VAL A 36 -6.74 4.54 4.46
C VAL A 36 -7.74 3.39 4.38
N ALA A 37 -7.51 2.27 5.08
CA ALA A 37 -8.45 1.15 5.11
C ALA A 37 -9.81 1.52 5.74
N ILE A 38 -9.81 2.28 6.84
CA ILE A 38 -11.04 2.78 7.49
C ILE A 38 -11.82 3.68 6.51
N ILE A 39 -11.13 4.60 5.83
CA ILE A 39 -11.74 5.52 4.87
C ILE A 39 -12.25 4.76 3.64
N ALA A 40 -11.45 3.84 3.09
CA ALA A 40 -11.82 3.02 1.94
C ALA A 40 -13.08 2.19 2.22
N HIS A 41 -13.17 1.57 3.41
CA HIS A 41 -14.38 0.90 3.86
C HIS A 41 -15.60 1.83 3.89
N ALA A 42 -15.47 3.00 4.53
CA ALA A 42 -16.57 3.95 4.62
C ALA A 42 -17.05 4.43 3.23
N LEU A 43 -16.11 4.69 2.32
CA LEU A 43 -16.42 5.07 0.94
C LEU A 43 -17.08 3.94 0.15
N ALA A 44 -16.64 2.69 0.33
CA ALA A 44 -17.26 1.53 -0.31
C ALA A 44 -18.70 1.31 0.18
N VAL A 45 -18.96 1.45 1.49
CA VAL A 45 -20.32 1.40 2.07
C VAL A 45 -21.21 2.52 1.52
N LEU A 46 -20.69 3.75 1.44
CA LEU A 46 -21.44 4.88 0.88
C LEU A 46 -21.77 4.64 -0.59
N ARG A 47 -20.80 4.19 -1.38
CA ARG A 47 -21.01 3.88 -2.80
C ARG A 47 -22.11 2.84 -3.01
N ARG A 48 -22.13 1.77 -2.21
CA ARG A 48 -23.20 0.77 -2.27
C ARG A 48 -24.59 1.38 -2.00
N ARG A 49 -24.68 2.40 -1.15
CA ARG A 49 -25.95 3.08 -0.81
C ARG A 49 -26.44 4.07 -1.86
N LEU A 50 -25.53 4.65 -2.66
CA LEU A 50 -25.88 5.71 -3.61
C LEU A 50 -26.59 5.19 -4.87
N ASP A 51 -26.55 3.88 -5.15
CA ASP A 51 -27.17 3.22 -6.30
C ASP A 51 -27.04 4.02 -7.61
N ASP A 52 -25.82 4.46 -7.92
CA ASP A 52 -25.52 5.41 -9.00
C ASP A 52 -25.29 4.73 -10.37
N GLY A 53 -25.77 3.49 -10.52
CA GLY A 53 -25.64 2.68 -11.73
C GLY A 53 -24.22 2.18 -12.03
N ARG A 54 -23.23 2.43 -11.15
CA ARG A 54 -21.88 1.91 -11.31
C ARG A 54 -21.77 0.46 -10.82
N PRO A 55 -20.75 -0.30 -11.25
CA PRO A 55 -20.54 -1.65 -10.75
C PRO A 55 -20.42 -1.69 -9.22
N PRO A 56 -20.92 -2.76 -8.58
CA PRO A 56 -20.82 -2.94 -7.14
C PRO A 56 -19.36 -3.00 -6.71
N VAL A 57 -19.10 -2.53 -5.49
CA VAL A 57 -17.78 -2.60 -4.85
C VAL A 57 -17.88 -3.56 -3.66
N ASP A 58 -16.92 -4.47 -3.57
CA ASP A 58 -16.70 -5.32 -2.41
C ASP A 58 -15.93 -4.53 -1.35
N GLU A 59 -16.54 -4.30 -0.19
CA GLU A 59 -15.92 -3.55 0.90
C GLU A 59 -14.69 -4.28 1.46
N GLY A 60 -14.74 -5.61 1.54
CA GLY A 60 -13.65 -6.43 2.06
C GLY A 60 -12.42 -6.36 1.15
N GLN A 61 -12.63 -6.42 -0.16
CA GLN A 61 -11.58 -6.25 -1.16
C GLN A 61 -10.99 -4.84 -1.12
N ALA A 62 -11.83 -3.80 -1.00
CA ALA A 62 -11.36 -2.42 -0.86
C ALA A 62 -10.49 -2.23 0.40
N VAL A 63 -10.89 -2.81 1.53
CA VAL A 63 -10.08 -2.81 2.76
C VAL A 63 -8.78 -3.57 2.58
N LEU A 64 -8.81 -4.74 1.94
CA LEU A 64 -7.61 -5.54 1.70
C LEU A 64 -6.60 -4.80 0.85
N PHE A 65 -7.04 -4.17 -0.25
CA PHE A 65 -6.17 -3.35 -1.09
C PHE A 65 -5.60 -2.17 -0.30
N ALA A 66 -6.42 -1.47 0.49
CA ALA A 66 -5.96 -0.37 1.32
C ALA A 66 -4.92 -0.78 2.36
N LEU A 67 -5.04 -1.98 2.96
CA LEU A 67 -4.07 -2.46 3.95
C LEU A 67 -2.68 -2.72 3.35
N TYR A 68 -2.60 -3.11 2.07
CA TYR A 68 -1.34 -3.48 1.41
C TYR A 68 -0.84 -2.47 0.37
N HIS A 69 -1.57 -1.37 0.12
CA HIS A 69 -1.26 -0.46 -1.00
C HIS A 69 0.16 0.13 -0.95
N ASP A 70 0.66 0.45 0.25
CA ASP A 70 2.00 0.98 0.48
C ASP A 70 2.99 -0.09 1.00
N ALA A 71 2.64 -1.38 0.97
CA ALA A 71 3.50 -2.44 1.52
C ALA A 71 4.87 -2.52 0.81
N SER A 72 4.96 -2.21 -0.50
CA SER A 72 6.24 -2.18 -1.21
C SER A 72 7.22 -1.13 -0.66
N GLU A 73 6.71 -0.09 0.01
CA GLU A 73 7.53 0.97 0.58
C GLU A 73 8.41 0.52 1.74
N ILE A 74 8.18 -0.67 2.29
CA ILE A 74 9.11 -1.32 3.23
C ILE A 74 10.51 -1.47 2.60
N LEU A 75 10.57 -1.68 1.28
CA LEU A 75 11.82 -1.87 0.54
C LEU A 75 12.30 -0.60 -0.15
N THR A 76 11.40 0.28 -0.58
CA THR A 76 11.76 1.49 -1.35
C THR A 76 11.91 2.72 -0.46
N GLY A 77 11.35 2.71 0.74
CA GLY A 77 11.10 3.90 1.56
C GLY A 77 9.87 4.68 1.09
N ASP A 78 9.31 5.50 1.98
CA ASP A 78 8.30 6.50 1.65
C ASP A 78 8.91 7.53 0.71
N LEU A 79 8.24 7.76 -0.41
CA LEU A 79 8.68 8.74 -1.39
C LEU A 79 7.72 9.93 -1.41
N PRO A 80 8.20 11.14 -1.07
CA PRO A 80 7.38 12.34 -1.10
C PRO A 80 6.76 12.59 -2.48
N THR A 81 5.46 12.88 -2.51
CA THR A 81 4.67 13.20 -3.72
C THR A 81 5.37 14.16 -4.70
N PRO A 82 6.01 15.27 -4.27
CA PRO A 82 6.68 16.18 -5.20
C PRO A 82 7.84 15.53 -5.98
N VAL A 83 8.50 14.52 -5.40
CA VAL A 83 9.59 13.77 -6.05
C VAL A 83 9.01 12.71 -6.98
N LYS A 84 7.99 11.96 -6.53
CA LYS A 84 7.33 10.89 -7.29
C LYS A 84 6.77 11.37 -8.64
N TYR A 85 6.26 12.60 -8.68
CA TYR A 85 5.59 13.17 -9.85
C TYR A 85 6.36 14.32 -10.52
N PHE A 86 7.65 14.49 -10.22
CA PHE A 86 8.45 15.59 -10.75
C PHE A 86 8.50 15.63 -12.28
N ASN A 87 8.72 14.47 -12.92
CA ASN A 87 8.64 14.32 -14.37
C ASN A 87 8.29 12.87 -14.77
N PRO A 88 7.89 12.62 -16.03
CA PRO A 88 7.49 11.28 -16.49
C PRO A 88 8.58 10.22 -16.32
N THR A 89 9.84 10.54 -16.63
CA THR A 89 10.98 9.61 -16.54
C THR A 89 11.21 9.14 -15.10
N ILE A 90 11.13 10.07 -14.14
CA ILE A 90 11.27 9.77 -12.72
C ILE A 90 10.10 8.92 -12.24
N ARG A 91 8.88 9.25 -12.65
CA ARG A 91 7.68 8.46 -12.32
C ARG A 91 7.80 7.01 -12.82
N GLU A 92 8.20 6.81 -14.06
CA GLU A 92 8.38 5.48 -14.66
C GLU A 92 9.47 4.68 -13.93
N ALA A 93 10.60 5.33 -13.63
CA ALA A 93 11.68 4.69 -12.86
C ALA A 93 11.19 4.24 -11.48
N TYR A 94 10.39 5.07 -10.79
CA TYR A 94 9.83 4.69 -9.49
C TYR A 94 8.81 3.56 -9.59
N GLN A 95 7.92 3.59 -10.58
CA GLN A 95 6.97 2.48 -10.81
C GLN A 95 7.70 1.16 -11.07
N ALA A 96 8.83 1.19 -11.79
CA ALA A 96 9.66 0.01 -11.99
C ALA A 96 10.27 -0.50 -10.68
N VAL A 97 10.74 0.39 -9.82
CA VAL A 97 11.29 0.05 -8.50
C VAL A 97 10.21 -0.52 -7.57
N GLU A 98 9.04 0.12 -7.49
CA GLU A 98 7.87 -0.37 -6.73
C GLU A 98 7.45 -1.77 -7.21
N SER A 99 7.41 -1.99 -8.53
CA SER A 99 7.07 -3.29 -9.12
C SER A 99 8.05 -4.40 -8.73
N VAL A 100 9.36 -4.09 -8.69
CA VAL A 100 10.38 -5.04 -8.23
C VAL A 100 10.23 -5.32 -6.73
N ALA A 101 9.97 -4.30 -5.93
CA ALA A 101 9.75 -4.43 -4.49
C ALA A 101 8.52 -5.28 -4.17
N ALA A 102 7.40 -5.05 -4.85
CA ALA A 102 6.18 -5.83 -4.69
C ALA A 102 6.40 -7.31 -5.03
N ARG A 103 7.02 -7.63 -6.18
CA ARG A 103 7.37 -9.01 -6.54
C ARG A 103 8.29 -9.67 -5.52
N LYS A 104 9.27 -8.92 -5.00
CA LYS A 104 10.18 -9.43 -3.97
C LYS A 104 9.46 -9.75 -2.66
N LEU A 105 8.47 -8.95 -2.27
CA LEU A 105 7.63 -9.25 -1.10
C LEU A 105 6.76 -10.49 -1.36
N LEU A 106 6.08 -10.57 -2.50
CA LEU A 106 5.25 -11.73 -2.84
C LEU A 106 6.04 -13.03 -2.86
N ALA A 107 7.29 -13.02 -3.34
CA ALA A 107 8.20 -14.17 -3.31
C ALA A 107 8.61 -14.64 -1.89
N MET A 108 8.26 -13.89 -0.83
CA MET A 108 8.47 -14.28 0.57
C MET A 108 7.25 -14.95 1.20
N LEU A 109 6.13 -15.05 0.48
CA LEU A 109 4.97 -15.82 0.92
C LEU A 109 5.29 -17.33 0.86
N PRO A 110 4.72 -18.12 1.78
CA PRO A 110 4.64 -19.57 1.60
C PRO A 110 3.97 -19.91 0.26
N GLU A 111 4.41 -21.00 -0.37
CA GLU A 111 3.86 -21.46 -1.68
C GLU A 111 2.33 -21.63 -1.64
N ASP A 112 1.79 -22.10 -0.52
CA ASP A 112 0.34 -22.28 -0.33
C ASP A 112 -0.46 -20.96 -0.34
N LEU A 113 0.17 -19.82 -0.02
CA LEU A 113 -0.48 -18.52 0.03
C LEU A 113 -0.29 -17.71 -1.25
N ALA A 114 0.81 -17.91 -1.99
CA ALA A 114 1.16 -17.07 -3.14
C ALA A 114 0.04 -16.91 -4.19
N PRO A 115 -0.70 -17.96 -4.61
CA PRO A 115 -1.74 -17.84 -5.64
C PRO A 115 -2.91 -16.89 -5.27
N GLY A 116 -3.15 -16.65 -3.98
CA GLY A 116 -4.23 -15.77 -3.52
C GLY A 116 -3.85 -14.29 -3.41
N TRP A 117 -2.59 -13.94 -3.71
CA TRP A 117 -2.02 -12.60 -3.48
C TRP A 117 -1.43 -11.97 -4.74
N GLU A 118 -1.47 -12.67 -5.87
CA GLU A 118 -1.11 -12.10 -7.16
C GLU A 118 -2.18 -11.09 -7.63
N PRO A 119 -1.79 -9.92 -8.17
CA PRO A 119 -2.72 -8.90 -8.67
C PRO A 119 -3.61 -9.34 -9.84
#